data_AF-A6JIC5-F1
#
_entry.id   AF-A6JIC5-F1
#
_cell.length_a   1.000
_cell.length_b   1.000
_cell.length_c   1.000
_cell.angle_alpha   90.00
_cell.angle_beta   90.00
_cell.angle_gamma   90.00
#
_symmetry.space_group_name_H-M   'P 1'
#
loop_
_entity.id
_entity.type
_entity.pdbx_description
1 polymer ?
#
loop_
_entity_poly.entity_id
_entity_poly.type
_entity_poly.pdbx_seq_one_letter_code
_entity_poly.pdbx_strand_id
1 'polypeptide(L)'
;MALRKRSPHGLGFLCCFGSSDLPEIDLRDSHPLQYLEFSSPIPNPEELNVCFAELVDELDLTDKNREAVFALPPEKKWQIYCSKKKEQEDPNKLATSWPEFYIDRINAMATMQNLYDTEDEETDKRSQVVEDLKTALRTQPMRFVTRFIELEGLSCLLNFLRGMDHATCESRIHTSLIGCIKALMNNSQGRAHVLAQPEAISIIAQSLRTENSKTKVAVLEILGAVCLVPGGHKKVLQAMLHYQVYAAERTRFQTLLNELDRSLGRYRDEVNLKTAIMSFINAVLNAGAGEDNLEFRLHLRYEFLMLGIQPVIDKLRQHENAILDKHLDFFEMVRNEDDLELARRFDMVRCLWGWDHCMGSRAQPLLQ
;
A
#
# COMPACT_ATOMS: atom_id res chain seq x y z
N MET A 1 8.13 -17.41 39.42
CA MET A 1 7.76 -18.10 38.16
C MET A 1 6.30 -17.78 37.84
N ALA A 2 6.06 -16.91 36.86
CA ALA A 2 4.84 -16.85 36.06
C ALA A 2 5.12 -15.94 34.85
N LEU A 3 5.05 -16.52 33.67
CA LEU A 3 5.39 -15.94 32.36
C LEU A 3 4.30 -14.94 31.95
N ARG A 4 4.62 -13.64 31.83
CA ARG A 4 3.69 -12.65 31.25
C ARG A 4 3.72 -12.75 29.73
N LYS A 5 2.64 -13.26 29.14
CA LYS A 5 2.35 -13.19 27.70
C LYS A 5 2.19 -11.72 27.26
N ARG A 6 2.89 -11.34 26.20
CA ARG A 6 2.72 -10.07 25.48
C ARG A 6 1.35 -10.05 24.77
N SER A 7 0.66 -8.91 24.84
CA SER A 7 -0.53 -8.58 24.05
C SER A 7 -0.12 -7.68 22.89
N PRO A 8 -0.62 -7.87 21.66
CA PRO A 8 -0.37 -6.97 20.54
C PRO A 8 -1.29 -5.74 20.64
N HIS A 9 -0.70 -4.55 20.66
CA HIS A 9 -1.45 -3.29 20.62
C HIS A 9 -1.94 -3.03 19.19
N GLY A 10 -3.25 -3.07 19.00
CA GLY A 10 -3.93 -2.61 17.79
C GLY A 10 -3.95 -1.09 17.72
N LEU A 11 -3.45 -0.54 16.61
CA LEU A 11 -3.52 0.87 16.25
C LEU A 11 -4.97 1.26 15.89
N GLY A 12 -5.63 2.00 16.78
CA GLY A 12 -6.87 2.72 16.51
C GLY A 12 -6.61 4.22 16.52
N PHE A 13 -6.77 4.89 15.38
CA PHE A 13 -6.70 6.35 15.27
C PHE A 13 -7.88 6.82 14.40
N LEU A 14 -8.94 7.32 15.04
CA LEU A 14 -9.97 8.16 14.41
C LEU A 14 -10.84 8.79 15.50
N CYS A 15 -10.55 10.04 15.85
CA CYS A 15 -11.48 10.97 16.51
C CYS A 15 -11.00 12.40 16.24
N CYS A 16 -11.79 13.17 15.50
CA CYS A 16 -11.96 14.62 15.64
C CYS A 16 -13.05 15.07 14.67
N PHE A 17 -14.31 15.05 15.10
CA PHE A 17 -15.31 16.07 14.78
C PHE A 17 -16.33 16.08 15.92
N GLY A 18 -16.14 17.04 16.83
CA GLY A 18 -17.15 17.44 17.80
C GLY A 18 -17.62 18.84 17.41
N SER A 19 -18.86 18.93 16.94
CA SER A 19 -19.72 20.09 17.11
C SER A 19 -21.13 19.55 17.29
N SER A 20 -21.62 19.73 18.50
CA SER A 20 -22.98 19.51 18.97
C SER A 20 -23.96 20.37 18.17
N ASP A 21 -24.90 19.71 17.49
CA ASP A 21 -26.35 19.91 17.63
C ASP A 21 -27.04 18.93 16.68
N LEU A 22 -27.61 17.85 17.23
CA LEU A 22 -28.48 16.94 16.50
C LEU A 22 -29.79 17.69 16.21
N PRO A 23 -30.26 17.78 14.95
CA PRO A 23 -31.63 18.20 14.72
C PRO A 23 -32.55 17.16 15.34
N GLU A 24 -33.42 17.59 16.25
CA GLU A 24 -34.47 16.79 16.84
C GLU A 24 -35.42 16.34 15.72
N ILE A 25 -35.36 15.06 15.34
CA ILE A 25 -36.27 14.50 14.34
C ILE A 25 -37.61 14.25 15.05
N ASP A 26 -38.55 15.19 14.89
CA ASP A 26 -39.93 15.02 15.30
C ASP A 26 -40.57 13.89 14.47
N LEU A 27 -40.90 12.77 15.12
CA LEU A 27 -41.55 11.60 14.54
C LEU A 27 -43.06 11.82 14.34
N ARG A 28 -43.44 12.98 13.78
CA ARG A 28 -44.84 13.34 13.53
C ARG A 28 -45.09 13.89 12.13
N ASP A 29 -44.42 13.34 11.12
CA ASP A 29 -44.95 13.41 9.75
C ASP A 29 -44.97 12.03 9.10
N SER A 30 -46.19 11.54 8.96
CA SER A 30 -46.54 10.31 8.26
C SER A 30 -46.43 10.52 6.76
N HIS A 31 -45.20 10.62 6.25
CA HIS A 31 -44.96 10.36 4.83
C HIS A 31 -44.60 8.88 4.68
N PRO A 32 -45.43 8.08 4.00
CA PRO A 32 -45.09 6.69 3.77
C PRO A 32 -43.77 6.65 3.02
N LEU A 33 -42.79 5.96 3.60
CA LEU A 33 -41.57 5.54 2.91
C LEU A 33 -42.01 4.97 1.57
N GLN A 34 -41.59 5.61 0.49
CA GLN A 34 -41.91 5.18 -0.86
C GLN A 34 -41.38 3.76 -1.01
N TYR A 35 -42.27 2.78 -0.94
CA TYR A 35 -41.95 1.38 -1.20
C TYR A 35 -41.41 1.34 -2.63
N LEU A 36 -40.08 1.21 -2.77
CA LEU A 36 -39.50 0.75 -4.02
C LEU A 36 -39.99 -0.70 -4.18
N GLU A 37 -41.06 -0.89 -4.97
CA GLU A 37 -41.52 -2.22 -5.36
C GLU A 37 -40.45 -2.88 -6.23
N PHE A 38 -39.64 -3.73 -5.63
CA PHE A 38 -38.84 -4.70 -6.36
C PHE A 38 -39.77 -5.85 -6.77
N SER A 39 -39.75 -6.20 -8.05
CA SER A 39 -40.73 -7.08 -8.72
C SER A 39 -40.69 -8.56 -8.29
N SER A 40 -39.90 -8.93 -7.29
CA SER A 40 -39.74 -10.31 -6.84
C SER A 40 -39.90 -10.43 -5.32
N PRO A 41 -40.75 -11.37 -4.84
CA PRO A 41 -40.96 -11.59 -3.42
C PRO A 41 -39.66 -12.01 -2.73
N ILE A 42 -39.50 -11.64 -1.46
CA ILE A 42 -38.35 -12.03 -0.64
C ILE A 42 -38.32 -13.57 -0.59
N PRO A 43 -37.21 -14.23 -0.97
CA PRO A 43 -37.05 -15.68 -0.89
C PRO A 43 -37.10 -16.17 0.55
N ASN A 44 -37.15 -17.50 0.73
CA ASN A 44 -37.03 -18.05 2.08
C ASN A 44 -35.67 -17.66 2.72
N PRO A 45 -35.57 -17.67 4.08
CA PRO A 45 -34.37 -17.17 4.76
C PRO A 45 -33.08 -17.91 4.39
N GLU A 46 -33.18 -19.19 4.03
CA GLU A 46 -32.03 -20.02 3.66
C GLU A 46 -31.52 -19.65 2.26
N GLU A 47 -32.40 -19.54 1.27
CA GLU A 47 -32.10 -19.08 -0.10
C GLU A 47 -31.60 -17.64 -0.10
N LEU A 48 -32.22 -16.75 0.68
CA LEU A 48 -31.77 -15.37 0.81
C LEU A 48 -30.34 -15.31 1.36
N ASN A 49 -30.01 -16.12 2.37
CA ASN A 49 -28.67 -16.15 2.94
C ASN A 49 -27.64 -16.73 1.95
N VAL A 50 -28.01 -17.73 1.13
CA VAL A 50 -27.13 -18.26 0.07
C VAL A 50 -26.86 -17.21 -1.00
N CYS A 51 -27.91 -16.61 -1.57
CA CYS A 51 -27.79 -15.55 -2.59
C CYS A 51 -27.03 -14.32 -2.06
N PHE A 52 -27.26 -13.96 -0.80
CA PHE A 52 -26.56 -12.86 -0.17
C PHE A 52 -25.10 -13.21 0.17
N ALA A 53 -24.79 -14.47 0.46
CA ALA A 53 -23.41 -14.90 0.68
C ALA A 53 -22.57 -14.78 -0.59
N GLU A 54 -23.10 -15.19 -1.75
CA GLU A 54 -22.43 -14.99 -3.04
C GLU A 54 -22.15 -13.50 -3.29
N LEU A 55 -23.11 -12.63 -3.02
CA LEU A 55 -22.92 -11.18 -3.15
C LEU A 55 -21.83 -10.65 -2.21
N VAL A 56 -21.82 -11.11 -0.96
CA VAL A 56 -20.82 -10.67 0.02
C VAL A 56 -19.42 -11.16 -0.36
N ASP A 57 -19.30 -12.35 -0.94
CA ASP A 57 -18.05 -12.87 -1.50
C ASP A 57 -17.57 -12.01 -2.68
N GLU A 58 -18.47 -11.49 -3.51
CA GLU A 58 -18.12 -10.55 -4.59
C GLU A 58 -17.60 -9.19 -4.09
N LEU A 59 -17.82 -8.82 -2.82
CA LEU A 59 -17.45 -7.52 -2.27
C LEU A 59 -16.05 -7.49 -1.60
N ASP A 60 -15.39 -8.65 -1.45
CA ASP A 60 -14.04 -8.78 -0.85
C ASP A 60 -13.87 -8.02 0.48
N LEU A 61 -14.86 -8.14 1.34
CA LEU A 61 -14.89 -7.45 2.63
C LEU A 61 -13.96 -8.13 3.64
N THR A 62 -13.43 -7.33 4.57
CA THR A 62 -12.76 -7.87 5.76
C THR A 62 -13.74 -8.67 6.63
N ASP A 63 -13.25 -9.63 7.43
CA ASP A 63 -14.11 -10.48 8.27
C ASP A 63 -15.08 -9.68 9.15
N LYS A 64 -14.60 -8.58 9.73
CA LYS A 64 -15.44 -7.67 10.55
C LYS A 64 -16.56 -7.02 9.73
N ASN A 65 -16.27 -6.56 8.52
CA ASN A 65 -17.26 -5.94 7.65
C ASN A 65 -18.24 -6.99 7.10
N ARG A 66 -17.75 -8.19 6.80
CA ARG A 66 -18.56 -9.35 6.41
C ARG A 66 -19.59 -9.66 7.48
N GLU A 67 -19.19 -9.81 8.74
CA GLU A 67 -20.09 -10.05 9.88
C GLU A 67 -21.16 -8.95 10.02
N ALA A 68 -20.77 -7.68 9.92
CA ALA A 68 -21.69 -6.55 9.98
C ALA A 68 -22.73 -6.57 8.85
N VAL A 69 -22.32 -6.96 7.64
CA VAL A 69 -23.21 -7.07 6.47
C VAL A 69 -24.16 -8.27 6.61
N PHE A 70 -23.69 -9.39 7.15
CA PHE A 70 -24.56 -10.55 7.44
C PHE A 70 -25.54 -10.32 8.61
N ALA A 71 -25.26 -9.37 9.50
CA ALA A 71 -26.16 -9.00 10.61
C ALA A 71 -27.35 -8.10 10.17
N LEU A 72 -27.43 -7.71 8.89
CA LEU A 72 -28.51 -6.87 8.39
C LEU A 72 -29.87 -7.61 8.38
N PRO A 73 -31.00 -6.90 8.60
CA PRO A 73 -32.34 -7.45 8.45
C PRO A 73 -32.58 -8.04 7.05
N PRO A 74 -33.40 -9.10 6.91
CA PRO A 74 -33.68 -9.75 5.63
C PRO A 74 -34.13 -8.80 4.52
N GLU A 75 -34.92 -7.78 4.86
CA GLU A 75 -35.43 -6.77 3.93
C GLU A 75 -34.29 -5.96 3.31
N LYS A 76 -33.31 -5.57 4.14
CA LYS A 76 -32.11 -4.85 3.67
C LYS A 76 -31.21 -5.76 2.84
N LYS A 77 -31.02 -7.01 3.23
CA LYS A 77 -30.25 -8.00 2.45
C LYS A 77 -30.84 -8.16 1.05
N TRP A 78 -32.16 -8.34 0.97
CA TRP A 78 -32.87 -8.48 -0.30
C TRP A 78 -32.82 -7.22 -1.15
N GLN A 79 -32.94 -6.04 -0.54
CA GLN A 79 -32.82 -4.77 -1.25
C GLN A 79 -31.42 -4.59 -1.88
N ILE A 80 -30.36 -4.89 -1.12
CA ILE A 80 -28.99 -4.81 -1.63
C ILE A 80 -28.77 -5.81 -2.76
N TYR A 81 -29.25 -7.05 -2.60
CA TYR A 81 -29.17 -8.08 -3.64
C TYR A 81 -29.89 -7.68 -4.93
N CYS A 82 -31.15 -7.23 -4.85
CA CYS A 82 -31.93 -6.79 -6.00
C CYS A 82 -31.31 -5.59 -6.71
N SER A 83 -30.80 -4.61 -5.96
CA SER A 83 -30.10 -3.45 -6.53
C SER A 83 -28.87 -3.89 -7.33
N LYS A 84 -28.07 -4.82 -6.77
CA LYS A 84 -26.86 -5.31 -7.43
C LYS A 84 -27.18 -6.18 -8.65
N LYS A 85 -28.15 -7.08 -8.55
CA LYS A 85 -28.58 -7.91 -9.67
C LYS A 85 -29.08 -7.07 -10.86
N LYS A 86 -29.83 -6.00 -10.60
CA LYS A 86 -30.31 -5.08 -11.63
C LYS A 86 -29.17 -4.32 -12.33
N GLU A 87 -28.14 -3.88 -11.60
CA GLU A 87 -26.90 -3.35 -12.20
C GLU A 87 -26.16 -4.41 -13.04
N GLN A 88 -26.21 -5.68 -12.62
CA GLN A 88 -25.54 -6.76 -13.31
C GLN A 88 -26.25 -7.20 -14.60
N GLU A 89 -27.57 -7.09 -14.72
CA GLU A 89 -28.36 -7.57 -15.87
C GLU A 89 -28.65 -6.48 -16.93
N ASP A 90 -28.11 -5.26 -16.77
CA ASP A 90 -28.35 -4.16 -17.72
C ASP A 90 -27.91 -4.53 -19.16
N PRO A 91 -28.85 -4.65 -20.11
CA PRO A 91 -28.55 -4.98 -21.51
C PRO A 91 -27.76 -3.89 -22.25
N ASN A 92 -27.72 -2.66 -21.70
CA ASN A 92 -27.03 -1.51 -22.28
C ASN A 92 -25.58 -1.34 -21.78
N LYS A 93 -24.98 -2.38 -21.18
CA LYS A 93 -23.60 -2.32 -20.69
C LYS A 93 -22.63 -1.85 -21.76
N LEU A 94 -22.02 -0.69 -21.49
CA LEU A 94 -20.97 -0.11 -22.31
C LEU A 94 -19.77 -1.08 -22.41
N ALA A 95 -19.01 -1.00 -23.50
CA ALA A 95 -17.78 -1.78 -23.69
C ALA A 95 -16.76 -1.62 -22.55
N THR A 96 -16.78 -0.47 -21.86
CA THR A 96 -16.02 -0.16 -20.64
C THR A 96 -16.40 -1.03 -19.43
N SER A 97 -17.45 -1.85 -19.53
CA SER A 97 -17.83 -2.82 -18.51
C SER A 97 -17.01 -4.11 -18.58
N TRP A 98 -16.19 -4.29 -19.63
CA TRP A 98 -15.45 -5.52 -19.91
C TRP A 98 -13.93 -5.31 -19.82
N PRO A 99 -13.20 -6.17 -19.09
CA PRO A 99 -11.74 -6.09 -18.99
C PRO A 99 -11.01 -6.12 -20.34
N GLU A 100 -11.52 -6.92 -21.30
CA GLU A 100 -10.96 -7.10 -22.64
C GLU A 100 -10.75 -5.76 -23.34
N PHE A 101 -11.74 -4.86 -23.28
CA PHE A 101 -11.66 -3.53 -23.89
C PHE A 101 -10.43 -2.75 -23.40
N TYR A 102 -10.18 -2.76 -22.09
CA TYR A 102 -9.05 -2.03 -21.53
C TYR A 102 -7.72 -2.70 -21.85
N ILE A 103 -7.64 -4.02 -21.77
CA ILE A 103 -6.43 -4.79 -22.08
C ILE A 103 -6.01 -4.54 -23.53
N ASP A 104 -6.94 -4.61 -24.48
CA ASP A 104 -6.68 -4.37 -25.90
C ASP A 104 -6.17 -2.94 -26.14
N ARG A 105 -6.78 -1.94 -25.48
CA ARG A 105 -6.35 -0.54 -25.59
C ARG A 105 -4.96 -0.31 -25.00
N ILE A 106 -4.65 -0.91 -23.85
CA ILE A 106 -3.34 -0.79 -23.21
C ILE A 106 -2.26 -1.49 -24.05
N ASN A 107 -2.54 -2.68 -24.59
CA ASN A 107 -1.63 -3.35 -25.51
C ASN A 107 -1.40 -2.53 -26.79
N ALA A 108 -2.47 -1.98 -27.39
CA ALA A 108 -2.34 -1.10 -28.55
C ALA A 108 -1.46 0.10 -28.25
N MET A 109 -1.68 0.77 -27.11
CA MET A 109 -0.85 1.89 -26.66
C MET A 109 0.62 1.47 -26.46
N ALA A 110 0.90 0.32 -25.83
CA ALA A 110 2.26 -0.19 -25.65
C ALA A 110 2.97 -0.47 -26.99
N THR A 111 2.25 -1.02 -27.98
CA THR A 111 2.83 -1.29 -29.32
C THR A 111 3.10 -0.03 -30.14
N MET A 112 2.33 1.05 -29.90
CA MET A 112 2.40 2.29 -30.67
C MET A 112 3.31 3.36 -30.06
N GLN A 113 4.05 3.06 -28.99
CA GLN A 113 4.93 3.98 -28.24
C GLN A 113 6.05 4.65 -29.07
N ASN A 114 6.20 4.33 -30.37
CA ASN A 114 7.31 4.79 -31.23
C ASN A 114 6.87 5.54 -32.49
N LEU A 115 5.59 5.90 -32.63
CA LEU A 115 5.06 6.49 -33.86
C LEU A 115 4.34 7.82 -33.56
N TYR A 116 5.05 8.92 -33.84
CA TYR A 116 4.60 10.31 -33.89
C TYR A 116 4.42 11.06 -32.56
N ASP A 117 4.76 12.36 -32.58
CA ASP A 117 4.25 13.33 -31.61
C ASP A 117 2.72 13.31 -31.72
N THR A 118 2.07 12.59 -30.80
CA THR A 118 0.61 12.56 -30.74
C THR A 118 0.12 13.88 -30.19
N GLU A 119 -0.86 14.46 -30.87
CA GLU A 119 -1.58 15.66 -30.43
C GLU A 119 -2.03 15.49 -28.96
N ASP A 120 -1.99 16.58 -28.19
CA ASP A 120 -2.31 16.57 -26.75
C ASP A 120 -3.68 15.92 -26.47
N GLU A 121 -4.66 16.11 -27.36
CA GLU A 121 -5.99 15.49 -27.26
C GLU A 121 -5.97 13.96 -27.30
N GLU A 122 -5.09 13.34 -28.10
CA GLU A 122 -4.96 11.88 -28.17
C GLU A 122 -4.30 11.34 -26.90
N THR A 123 -3.34 12.07 -26.33
CA THR A 123 -2.71 11.72 -25.05
C THR A 123 -3.73 11.79 -23.91
N ASP A 124 -4.62 12.78 -23.91
CA ASP A 124 -5.70 12.90 -22.93
C ASP A 124 -6.71 11.76 -23.04
N LYS A 125 -7.12 11.38 -24.26
CA LYS A 125 -7.99 10.21 -24.49
C LYS A 125 -7.35 8.92 -23.99
N ARG A 126 -6.06 8.71 -24.28
CA ARG A 126 -5.28 7.56 -23.78
C ARG A 126 -5.22 7.56 -22.25
N SER A 127 -4.95 8.71 -21.64
CA SER A 127 -4.95 8.85 -20.19
C SER A 127 -6.31 8.54 -19.57
N GLN A 128 -7.40 8.97 -20.20
CA GLN A 128 -8.76 8.70 -19.71
C GLN A 128 -9.07 7.20 -19.71
N VAL A 129 -8.66 6.45 -20.74
CA VAL A 129 -8.88 4.99 -20.80
C VAL A 129 -8.23 4.27 -19.62
N VAL A 130 -6.99 4.63 -19.27
CA VAL A 130 -6.29 4.01 -18.13
C VAL A 130 -6.90 4.45 -16.79
N GLU A 131 -7.36 5.70 -16.69
CA GLU A 131 -8.04 6.20 -15.51
C GLU A 131 -9.41 5.52 -15.28
N ASP A 132 -10.13 5.23 -16.37
CA ASP A 132 -11.36 4.46 -16.35
C ASP A 132 -11.10 3.01 -15.92
N LEU A 133 -10.03 2.36 -16.42
CA LEU A 133 -9.62 1.03 -15.95
C LEU A 133 -9.32 1.06 -14.45
N LYS A 134 -8.55 2.04 -13.97
CA LYS A 134 -8.25 2.19 -12.55
C LYS A 134 -9.53 2.27 -11.72
N THR A 135 -10.50 3.05 -12.20
CA THR A 135 -11.80 3.17 -11.55
C THR A 135 -12.56 1.85 -11.58
N ALA A 136 -12.61 1.18 -12.74
CA ALA A 136 -13.28 -0.10 -12.91
C ALA A 136 -12.71 -1.19 -11.99
N LEU A 137 -11.38 -1.32 -11.89
CA LEU A 137 -10.72 -2.27 -10.98
C LEU A 137 -11.05 -2.04 -9.51
N ARG A 138 -11.47 -0.83 -9.13
CA ARG A 138 -11.85 -0.47 -7.77
C ARG A 138 -13.35 -0.60 -7.50
N THR A 139 -14.19 -0.31 -8.50
CA THR A 139 -15.65 -0.14 -8.29
C THR A 139 -16.49 -1.23 -8.93
N GLN A 140 -15.98 -1.95 -9.93
CA GLN A 140 -16.70 -3.05 -10.55
C GLN A 140 -16.71 -4.29 -9.64
N PRO A 141 -17.70 -5.19 -9.80
CA PRO A 141 -17.78 -6.41 -8.99
C PRO A 141 -16.56 -7.31 -9.16
N MET A 142 -16.28 -8.18 -8.18
CA MET A 142 -15.13 -9.10 -8.18
C MET A 142 -14.94 -9.86 -9.50
N ARG A 143 -16.03 -10.25 -10.17
CA ARG A 143 -15.96 -10.93 -11.47
C ARG A 143 -15.17 -10.15 -12.53
N PHE A 144 -15.22 -8.81 -12.52
CA PHE A 144 -14.42 -7.98 -13.42
C PHE A 144 -12.93 -8.14 -13.11
N VAL A 145 -12.56 -8.09 -11.84
CA VAL A 145 -11.17 -8.25 -11.38
C VAL A 145 -10.66 -9.65 -11.69
N THR A 146 -11.46 -10.67 -11.40
CA THR A 146 -11.13 -12.08 -11.66
C THR A 146 -10.92 -12.30 -13.16
N ARG A 147 -11.85 -11.81 -13.99
CA ARG A 147 -11.74 -11.88 -15.45
C ARG A 147 -10.53 -11.11 -15.99
N PHE A 148 -10.23 -9.93 -15.44
CA PHE A 148 -9.05 -9.16 -15.79
C PHE A 148 -7.75 -9.94 -15.50
N ILE A 149 -7.70 -10.65 -14.37
CA ILE A 149 -6.55 -11.49 -14.00
C ILE A 149 -6.43 -12.71 -14.92
N GLU A 150 -7.54 -13.41 -15.21
CA GLU A 150 -7.58 -14.55 -16.13
C GLU A 150 -7.09 -14.21 -17.54
N LEU A 151 -7.30 -12.97 -17.98
CA LEU A 151 -6.86 -12.45 -19.28
C LEU A 151 -5.44 -11.86 -19.26
N GLU A 152 -4.63 -12.21 -18.25
CA GLU A 152 -3.26 -11.71 -18.07
C GLU A 152 -3.17 -10.17 -18.00
N GLY A 153 -4.22 -9.50 -17.53
CA GLY A 153 -4.29 -8.04 -17.46
C GLY A 153 -3.18 -7.43 -16.60
N LEU A 154 -2.75 -8.11 -15.52
CA LEU A 154 -1.58 -7.66 -14.74
C LEU A 154 -0.30 -7.67 -15.59
N SER A 155 -0.07 -8.72 -16.37
CA SER A 155 1.10 -8.83 -17.26
C SER A 155 1.08 -7.73 -18.31
N CYS A 156 -0.10 -7.40 -18.85
CA CYS A 156 -0.30 -6.26 -19.75
C CYS A 156 0.15 -4.93 -19.09
N LEU A 157 -0.30 -4.64 -17.87
CA LEU A 157 0.10 -3.44 -17.12
C LEU A 157 1.62 -3.40 -16.87
N LEU A 158 2.22 -4.51 -16.43
CA LEU A 158 3.65 -4.59 -16.14
C LEU A 158 4.52 -4.45 -17.40
N ASN A 159 4.10 -5.04 -18.52
CA ASN A 159 4.79 -4.91 -19.79
C ASN A 159 4.73 -3.47 -20.31
N PHE A 160 3.59 -2.80 -20.14
CA PHE A 160 3.48 -1.38 -20.45
C PHE A 160 4.48 -0.58 -19.63
N LEU A 161 4.50 -0.75 -18.29
CA LEU A 161 5.43 -0.03 -17.41
C LEU A 161 6.89 -0.23 -17.81
N ARG A 162 7.28 -1.44 -18.23
CA ARG A 162 8.64 -1.75 -18.68
C ARG A 162 8.99 -1.06 -20.01
N GLY A 163 8.02 -0.88 -20.90
CA GLY A 163 8.21 -0.34 -22.25
C GLY A 163 8.06 1.18 -22.39
N MET A 164 7.59 1.89 -21.35
CA MET A 164 7.31 3.32 -21.45
C MET A 164 8.52 4.14 -21.87
N ASP A 165 8.29 5.03 -22.83
CA ASP A 165 9.21 6.09 -23.18
C ASP A 165 9.23 7.20 -22.11
N HIS A 166 10.14 8.16 -22.25
CA HIS A 166 10.29 9.23 -21.27
C HIS A 166 9.03 10.11 -21.15
N ALA A 167 8.38 10.43 -22.27
CA ALA A 167 7.18 11.28 -22.26
C ALA A 167 6.03 10.59 -21.52
N THR A 168 5.77 9.30 -21.80
CA THR A 168 4.73 8.55 -21.11
C THR A 168 5.07 8.35 -19.62
N CYS A 169 6.35 8.09 -19.30
CA CYS A 169 6.82 7.96 -17.91
C CYS A 169 6.52 9.20 -17.06
N GLU A 170 6.62 10.40 -17.63
CA GLU A 170 6.32 11.66 -16.92
C GLU A 170 4.86 12.11 -17.02
N SER A 171 4.04 11.37 -17.79
CA SER A 171 2.62 11.70 -18.01
C SER A 171 1.68 11.13 -16.93
N ARG A 172 0.41 11.52 -17.00
CA ARG A 172 -0.66 10.99 -16.14
C ARG A 172 -0.95 9.51 -16.39
N ILE A 173 -0.64 9.00 -17.58
CA ILE A 173 -0.83 7.58 -17.93
C ILE A 173 -0.05 6.69 -16.96
N HIS A 174 1.21 7.04 -16.67
CA HIS A 174 2.04 6.30 -15.72
C HIS A 174 1.43 6.31 -14.32
N THR A 175 0.97 7.47 -13.83
CA THR A 175 0.28 7.56 -12.53
C THR A 175 -0.96 6.68 -12.48
N SER A 176 -1.78 6.67 -13.54
CA SER A 176 -3.00 5.85 -13.61
C SER A 176 -2.70 4.35 -13.73
N LEU A 177 -1.62 3.95 -14.41
CA LEU A 177 -1.17 2.55 -14.45
C LEU A 177 -0.77 2.04 -13.06
N ILE A 178 0.02 2.81 -12.31
CA ILE A 178 0.34 2.48 -10.90
C ILE A 178 -0.94 2.45 -10.06
N GLY A 179 -1.88 3.35 -10.32
CA GLY A 179 -3.20 3.33 -9.72
C GLY A 179 -3.99 2.04 -9.99
N CYS A 180 -3.92 1.48 -11.21
CA CYS A 180 -4.56 0.21 -11.55
C CYS A 180 -3.98 -0.94 -10.72
N ILE A 181 -2.65 -1.00 -10.59
CA ILE A 181 -1.97 -2.01 -9.76
C ILE A 181 -2.35 -1.82 -8.29
N LYS A 182 -2.40 -0.58 -7.79
CA LYS A 182 -2.86 -0.29 -6.42
C LYS A 182 -4.29 -0.78 -6.19
N ALA A 183 -5.20 -0.57 -7.15
CA ALA A 183 -6.57 -1.06 -7.07
C ALA A 183 -6.62 -2.59 -7.02
N LEU A 184 -5.85 -3.28 -7.87
CA LEU A 184 -5.71 -4.74 -7.83
C LEU A 184 -5.19 -5.26 -6.49
N MET A 185 -4.24 -4.55 -5.88
CA MET A 185 -3.66 -4.95 -4.59
C MET A 185 -4.58 -4.75 -3.39
N ASN A 186 -5.58 -3.88 -3.52
CA ASN A 186 -6.63 -3.73 -2.51
C ASN A 186 -7.61 -4.91 -2.51
N ASN A 187 -7.55 -5.75 -3.55
CA ASN A 187 -8.31 -6.99 -3.66
C ASN A 187 -7.47 -8.20 -3.21
N SER A 188 -8.04 -9.16 -2.48
CA SER A 188 -7.35 -10.34 -1.97
C SER A 188 -6.79 -11.23 -3.09
N GLN A 189 -7.57 -11.50 -4.14
CA GLN A 189 -7.16 -12.26 -5.32
C GLN A 189 -6.11 -11.49 -6.14
N GLY A 190 -6.36 -10.20 -6.40
CA GLY A 190 -5.42 -9.34 -7.13
C GLY A 190 -4.08 -9.22 -6.40
N ARG A 191 -4.08 -9.05 -5.07
CA ARG A 191 -2.88 -9.04 -4.24
C ARG A 191 -2.11 -10.35 -4.33
N ALA A 192 -2.80 -11.50 -4.21
CA ALA A 192 -2.16 -12.81 -4.34
C ALA A 192 -1.49 -12.96 -5.72
N HIS A 193 -2.18 -12.55 -6.78
CA HIS A 193 -1.65 -12.61 -8.15
C HIS A 193 -0.43 -11.68 -8.37
N VAL A 194 -0.47 -10.45 -7.85
CA VAL A 194 0.68 -9.51 -7.91
C VAL A 194 1.89 -10.08 -7.16
N LEU A 195 1.68 -10.69 -6.00
CA LEU A 195 2.78 -11.29 -5.23
C LEU A 195 3.30 -12.59 -5.87
N ALA A 196 2.47 -13.33 -6.60
CA ALA A 196 2.87 -14.53 -7.31
C ALA A 196 3.69 -14.21 -8.57
N GLN A 197 3.38 -13.09 -9.25
CA GLN A 197 4.05 -12.73 -10.49
C GLN A 197 5.55 -12.39 -10.26
N PRO A 198 6.47 -13.06 -10.96
CA PRO A 198 7.89 -12.74 -10.90
C PRO A 198 8.15 -11.29 -11.32
N GLU A 199 9.12 -10.63 -10.70
CA GLU A 199 9.53 -9.25 -11.00
C GLU A 199 8.46 -8.17 -10.83
N ALA A 200 7.18 -8.47 -10.56
CA ALA A 200 6.13 -7.46 -10.49
C ALA A 200 6.49 -6.32 -9.52
N ILE A 201 6.94 -6.66 -8.31
CA ILE A 201 7.40 -5.68 -7.30
C ILE A 201 8.63 -4.91 -7.78
N SER A 202 9.57 -5.57 -8.48
CA SER A 202 10.75 -4.92 -9.06
C SER A 202 10.41 -3.94 -10.18
N ILE A 203 9.44 -4.27 -11.04
CA ILE A 203 8.94 -3.39 -12.11
C ILE A 203 8.21 -2.19 -11.50
N ILE A 204 7.36 -2.41 -10.50
CA ILE A 204 6.69 -1.33 -9.76
C ILE A 204 7.72 -0.40 -9.11
N ALA A 205 8.80 -0.94 -8.53
CA ALA A 205 9.86 -0.13 -7.92
C ALA A 205 10.62 0.74 -8.95
N GLN A 206 10.76 0.30 -10.20
CA GLN A 206 11.41 1.10 -11.27
C GLN A 206 10.68 2.41 -11.54
N SER A 207 9.38 2.47 -11.28
CA SER A 207 8.58 3.69 -11.38
C SER A 207 8.97 4.78 -10.38
N LEU A 208 9.83 4.50 -9.39
CA LEU A 208 10.43 5.54 -8.53
C LEU A 208 11.37 6.49 -9.29
N ARG A 209 11.77 6.17 -10.53
CA ARG A 209 12.65 7.01 -11.37
C ARG A 209 11.98 8.28 -11.90
N THR A 210 10.64 8.31 -11.99
CA THR A 210 9.90 9.46 -12.53
C THR A 210 10.06 10.73 -11.67
N GLU A 211 9.93 11.92 -12.24
CA GLU A 211 9.88 13.18 -11.47
C GLU A 211 8.48 13.47 -10.90
N ASN A 212 7.46 12.71 -11.30
CA ASN A 212 6.10 12.88 -10.81
C ASN A 212 5.93 12.36 -9.38
N SER A 213 5.79 13.29 -8.42
CA SER A 213 5.65 12.99 -7.00
C SER A 213 4.40 12.17 -6.67
N LYS A 214 3.29 12.33 -7.40
CA LYS A 214 2.07 11.51 -7.21
C LYS A 214 2.32 10.06 -7.57
N THR A 215 3.04 9.80 -8.67
CA THR A 215 3.41 8.43 -9.04
C THR A 215 4.32 7.82 -7.99
N LYS A 216 5.36 8.55 -7.54
CA LYS A 216 6.26 8.11 -6.46
C LYS A 216 5.53 7.76 -5.16
N VAL A 217 4.59 8.61 -4.73
CA VAL A 217 3.75 8.34 -3.55
C VAL A 217 2.98 7.03 -3.73
N ALA A 218 2.29 6.84 -4.86
CA ALA A 218 1.52 5.63 -5.10
C ALA A 218 2.38 4.36 -5.11
N VAL A 219 3.60 4.43 -5.67
CA VAL A 219 4.59 3.34 -5.63
C VAL A 219 5.02 3.04 -4.19
N LEU A 220 5.34 4.05 -3.39
CA LEU A 220 5.76 3.87 -2.00
C LEU A 220 4.65 3.31 -1.11
N GLU A 221 3.40 3.71 -1.33
CA GLU A 221 2.24 3.13 -0.64
C GLU A 221 2.08 1.63 -0.98
N ILE A 222 2.26 1.25 -2.25
CA ILE A 222 2.27 -0.16 -2.66
C ILE A 222 3.40 -0.90 -1.95
N LEU A 223 4.64 -0.45 -2.07
CA LEU A 223 5.80 -1.14 -1.51
C LEU A 223 5.72 -1.22 0.02
N GLY A 224 5.25 -0.16 0.69
CA GLY A 224 5.01 -0.14 2.12
C GLY A 224 3.96 -1.16 2.56
N ALA A 225 2.85 -1.27 1.83
CA ALA A 225 1.82 -2.28 2.10
C ALA A 225 2.35 -3.71 1.85
N VAL A 226 3.19 -3.92 0.84
CA VAL A 226 3.83 -5.22 0.56
C VAL A 226 4.79 -5.62 1.69
N CYS A 227 5.44 -4.69 2.38
CA CYS A 227 6.26 -5.03 3.55
C CYS A 227 5.44 -5.73 4.65
N LEU A 228 4.15 -5.43 4.77
CA LEU A 228 3.27 -5.94 5.83
C LEU A 228 2.63 -7.31 5.53
N VAL A 229 2.80 -7.84 4.31
CA VAL A 229 2.22 -9.14 3.94
C VAL A 229 3.23 -10.28 4.05
N PRO A 230 2.79 -11.53 4.34
CA PRO A 230 3.69 -12.67 4.46
C PRO A 230 4.60 -12.85 3.24
N GLY A 231 5.92 -12.86 3.48
CA GLY A 231 6.94 -12.98 2.42
C GLY A 231 7.13 -11.73 1.54
N GLY A 232 6.30 -10.71 1.67
CA GLY A 232 6.35 -9.49 0.87
C GLY A 232 7.55 -8.60 1.22
N HIS A 233 7.89 -8.48 2.50
CA HIS A 233 9.08 -7.71 2.96
C HIS A 233 10.38 -8.11 2.25
N LYS A 234 10.63 -9.43 2.12
CA LYS A 234 11.79 -9.95 1.36
C LYS A 234 11.74 -9.54 -0.11
N LYS A 235 10.56 -9.62 -0.75
CA LYS A 235 10.37 -9.19 -2.15
C LYS A 235 10.63 -7.70 -2.34
N VAL A 236 10.23 -6.85 -1.39
CA VAL A 236 10.51 -5.40 -1.44
C VAL A 236 12.01 -5.12 -1.35
N LEU A 237 12.73 -5.76 -0.41
CA LEU A 237 14.18 -5.58 -0.31
C LEU A 237 14.93 -6.06 -1.55
N GLN A 238 14.47 -7.16 -2.17
CA GLN A 238 14.99 -7.63 -3.45
C GLN A 238 14.67 -6.65 -4.60
N ALA A 239 13.47 -6.08 -4.62
CA ALA A 239 13.09 -5.06 -5.58
C ALA A 239 13.94 -3.78 -5.44
N MET A 240 14.27 -3.35 -4.22
CA MET A 240 15.15 -2.20 -3.99
C MET A 240 16.61 -2.49 -4.36
N LEU A 241 17.07 -3.74 -4.23
CA LEU A 241 18.37 -4.16 -4.77
C LEU A 241 18.38 -4.16 -6.30
N HIS A 242 17.29 -4.62 -6.94
CA HIS A 242 17.13 -4.51 -8.39
C HIS A 242 17.08 -3.05 -8.84
N TYR A 243 16.35 -2.19 -8.11
CA TYR A 243 16.25 -0.76 -8.36
C TYR A 243 17.62 -0.08 -8.28
N GLN A 244 18.46 -0.46 -7.31
CA GLN A 244 19.82 0.06 -7.21
C GLN A 244 20.59 -0.10 -8.53
N VAL A 245 20.56 -1.29 -9.14
CA VAL A 245 21.22 -1.55 -10.42
C VAL A 245 20.55 -0.77 -11.55
N TYR A 246 19.21 -0.78 -11.60
CA TYR A 246 18.43 -0.12 -12.64
C TYR A 246 18.63 1.41 -12.67
N ALA A 247 18.64 2.05 -11.50
CA ALA A 247 18.81 3.49 -11.34
C ALA A 247 20.28 3.91 -11.22
N ALA A 248 21.22 2.96 -11.38
CA ALA A 248 22.66 3.16 -11.22
C ALA A 248 23.03 3.82 -9.86
N GLU A 249 22.34 3.43 -8.79
CA GLU A 249 22.64 3.89 -7.44
C GLU A 249 23.91 3.21 -6.91
N ARG A 250 24.72 3.96 -6.16
CA ARG A 250 25.89 3.40 -5.49
C ARG A 250 25.49 2.38 -4.42
N THR A 251 24.40 2.68 -3.72
CA THR A 251 23.79 1.83 -2.69
C THR A 251 22.29 1.96 -2.82
N ARG A 252 21.55 0.87 -2.57
CA ARG A 252 20.08 0.92 -2.53
C ARG A 252 19.59 2.02 -1.57
N PHE A 253 18.42 2.57 -1.88
CA PHE A 253 17.77 3.69 -1.16
C PHE A 253 18.41 5.07 -1.37
N GLN A 254 19.44 5.21 -2.21
CA GLN A 254 20.12 6.50 -2.40
C GLN A 254 19.16 7.57 -2.97
N THR A 255 18.47 7.28 -4.08
CA THR A 255 17.51 8.20 -4.69
C THR A 255 16.37 8.51 -3.74
N LEU A 256 15.92 7.52 -2.97
CA LEU A 256 14.87 7.69 -1.97
C LEU A 256 15.25 8.74 -0.91
N LEU A 257 16.49 8.69 -0.42
CA LEU A 257 16.99 9.65 0.57
C LEU A 257 17.24 11.03 -0.06
N ASN A 258 17.69 11.08 -1.30
CA ASN A 258 17.82 12.33 -2.04
C ASN A 258 16.46 13.04 -2.20
N GLU A 259 15.39 12.31 -2.53
CA GLU A 259 14.04 12.87 -2.61
C GLU A 259 13.51 13.33 -1.24
N LEU A 260 13.88 12.62 -0.17
CA LEU A 260 13.54 13.01 1.18
C LEU A 260 14.19 14.35 1.58
N ASP A 261 15.46 14.57 1.23
CA ASP A 261 16.19 15.81 1.52
C ASP A 261 15.93 16.94 0.52
N ARG A 262 15.36 16.64 -0.66
CA ARG A 262 15.13 17.62 -1.72
C ARG A 262 14.26 18.77 -1.22
N SER A 263 14.82 19.98 -1.21
CA SER A 263 14.19 21.17 -0.61
C SER A 263 14.19 22.39 -1.53
N LEU A 264 14.52 22.23 -2.82
CA LEU A 264 14.63 23.32 -3.79
C LEU A 264 13.34 23.50 -4.60
N GLY A 265 12.96 24.74 -4.85
CA GLY A 265 11.83 25.11 -5.72
C GLY A 265 10.51 24.49 -5.26
N ARG A 266 9.73 23.95 -6.20
CA ARG A 266 8.42 23.33 -5.95
C ARG A 266 8.46 22.11 -5.00
N TYR A 267 9.63 21.52 -4.79
CA TYR A 267 9.81 20.32 -3.97
C TYR A 267 9.91 20.61 -2.46
N ARG A 268 10.07 21.89 -2.07
CA ARG A 268 10.08 22.30 -0.66
C ARG A 268 8.78 21.94 0.06
N ASP A 269 7.66 22.05 -0.65
CA ASP A 269 6.32 21.88 -0.08
C ASP A 269 5.71 20.51 -0.42
N GLU A 270 6.48 19.58 -0.99
CA GLU A 270 6.03 18.21 -1.29
C GLU A 270 6.02 17.30 -0.05
N VAL A 271 5.36 17.74 1.01
CA VAL A 271 5.28 17.03 2.29
C VAL A 271 4.64 15.65 2.14
N ASN A 272 3.73 15.48 1.18
CA ASN A 272 3.10 14.18 0.89
C ASN A 272 4.11 13.12 0.44
N LEU A 273 5.06 13.48 -0.43
CA LEU A 273 6.12 12.56 -0.85
C LEU A 273 7.04 12.24 0.31
N LYS A 274 7.46 13.24 1.09
CA LYS A 274 8.31 13.07 2.28
C LYS A 274 7.66 12.14 3.32
N THR A 275 6.35 12.31 3.53
CA THR A 275 5.54 11.45 4.40
C THR A 275 5.49 10.02 3.89
N ALA A 276 5.24 9.82 2.58
CA ALA A 276 5.22 8.50 1.97
C ALA A 276 6.59 7.79 2.07
N ILE A 277 7.69 8.53 1.87
CA ILE A 277 9.05 8.01 2.03
C ILE A 277 9.31 7.57 3.48
N MET A 278 8.99 8.42 4.47
CA MET A 278 9.19 8.06 5.88
C MET A 278 8.29 6.89 6.31
N SER A 279 7.06 6.83 5.82
CA SER A 279 6.16 5.70 6.04
C SER A 279 6.76 4.40 5.48
N PHE A 280 7.28 4.44 4.25
CA PHE A 280 7.96 3.31 3.62
C PHE A 280 9.21 2.87 4.37
N ILE A 281 10.08 3.80 4.80
CA ILE A 281 11.28 3.50 5.59
C ILE A 281 10.89 2.77 6.89
N ASN A 282 9.86 3.28 7.58
CA ASN A 282 9.35 2.66 8.79
C ASN A 282 8.80 1.24 8.52
N ALA A 283 8.10 1.02 7.42
CA ALA A 283 7.63 -0.31 7.03
C ALA A 283 8.79 -1.27 6.71
N VAL A 284 9.82 -0.80 6.00
CA VAL A 284 11.02 -1.61 5.67
C VAL A 284 11.81 -2.00 6.91
N LEU A 285 11.93 -1.09 7.88
CA LEU A 285 12.69 -1.36 9.11
C LEU A 285 11.95 -2.28 10.07
N ASN A 286 10.62 -2.13 10.19
CA ASN A 286 9.87 -2.71 11.30
C ASN A 286 8.96 -3.88 10.92
N ALA A 287 8.75 -4.15 9.64
CA ALA A 287 7.94 -5.27 9.18
C ALA A 287 8.78 -6.51 8.84
N GLY A 288 8.13 -7.66 8.73
CA GLY A 288 8.75 -8.89 8.24
C GLY A 288 9.93 -9.33 9.11
N ALA A 289 11.12 -9.49 8.52
CA ALA A 289 12.31 -9.86 9.29
C ALA A 289 12.69 -8.82 10.36
N GLY A 290 12.26 -7.57 10.17
CA GLY A 290 12.45 -6.50 11.13
C GLY A 290 11.58 -6.64 12.39
N GLU A 291 10.50 -7.42 12.41
CA GLU A 291 9.65 -7.54 13.61
C GLU A 291 10.37 -8.26 14.75
N ASP A 292 11.03 -9.38 14.43
CA ASP A 292 11.58 -10.30 15.43
C ASP A 292 13.11 -10.26 15.54
N ASN A 293 13.82 -9.65 14.57
CA ASN A 293 15.27 -9.68 14.50
C ASN A 293 15.91 -8.28 14.67
N LEU A 294 16.41 -8.01 15.89
CA LEU A 294 17.14 -6.79 16.22
C LEU A 294 18.36 -6.55 15.32
N GLU A 295 19.18 -7.56 15.06
CA GLU A 295 20.41 -7.41 14.25
C GLU A 295 20.06 -7.00 12.82
N PHE A 296 18.98 -7.56 12.28
CA PHE A 296 18.46 -7.19 10.99
C PHE A 296 17.95 -5.73 10.96
N ARG A 297 17.18 -5.31 11.97
CA ARG A 297 16.75 -3.90 12.11
C ARG A 297 17.92 -2.94 12.20
N LEU A 298 18.91 -3.26 13.04
CA LEU A 298 20.12 -2.46 13.22
C LEU A 298 20.88 -2.34 11.90
N HIS A 299 21.09 -3.45 11.19
CA HIS A 299 21.77 -3.45 9.89
C HIS A 299 21.10 -2.51 8.88
N LEU A 300 19.79 -2.65 8.67
CA LEU A 300 19.05 -1.77 7.76
C LEU A 300 19.05 -0.32 8.22
N ARG A 301 18.92 -0.07 9.53
CA ARG A 301 18.99 1.30 10.07
C ARG A 301 20.34 1.93 9.81
N TYR A 302 21.44 1.17 9.95
CA TYR A 302 22.77 1.67 9.65
C TYR A 302 22.94 2.01 8.16
N GLU A 303 22.30 1.30 7.22
CA GLU A 303 22.28 1.71 5.81
C GLU A 303 21.72 3.14 5.65
N PHE A 304 20.59 3.44 6.29
CA PHE A 304 19.98 4.78 6.26
C PHE A 304 20.83 5.83 6.99
N LEU A 305 21.44 5.48 8.12
CA LEU A 305 22.36 6.38 8.83
C LEU A 305 23.59 6.73 7.99
N MET A 306 24.15 5.75 7.26
CA MET A 306 25.28 5.96 6.35
C MET A 306 24.92 6.83 5.14
N LEU A 307 23.65 6.83 4.72
CA LEU A 307 23.10 7.75 3.72
C LEU A 307 22.81 9.15 4.29
N GLY A 308 23.01 9.37 5.59
CA GLY A 308 22.84 10.69 6.21
C GLY A 308 21.38 11.04 6.55
N ILE A 309 20.53 10.06 6.87
CA ILE A 309 19.11 10.32 7.19
C ILE A 309 18.90 11.25 8.40
N GLN A 310 19.80 11.27 9.39
CA GLN A 310 19.57 12.03 10.64
C GLN A 310 19.48 13.56 10.41
N PRO A 311 20.45 14.22 9.74
CA PRO A 311 20.28 15.62 9.38
C PRO A 311 19.04 15.92 8.54
N VAL A 312 18.58 14.96 7.73
CA VAL A 312 17.36 15.11 6.93
C VAL A 312 16.13 15.11 7.83
N ILE A 313 16.04 14.18 8.78
CA ILE A 313 14.95 14.13 9.78
C ILE A 313 14.85 15.45 10.55
N ASP A 314 15.97 16.03 10.97
CA ASP A 314 15.98 17.30 11.70
C ASP A 314 15.41 18.47 10.86
N LYS A 315 15.65 18.47 9.54
CA LYS A 315 15.03 19.43 8.61
C LYS A 315 13.53 19.17 8.42
N LEU A 316 13.12 17.90 8.33
CA LEU A 316 11.72 17.51 8.10
C LEU A 316 10.79 17.97 9.21
N ARG A 317 11.27 18.04 10.46
CA ARG A 317 10.51 18.57 11.61
C ARG A 317 10.08 20.04 11.44
N GLN A 318 10.67 20.77 10.49
CA GLN A 318 10.30 22.16 10.20
C GLN A 318 9.05 22.30 9.32
N HIS A 319 8.49 21.19 8.81
CA HIS A 319 7.35 21.22 7.88
C HIS A 319 5.98 21.31 8.58
N GLU A 320 5.93 21.30 9.92
CA GLU A 320 4.70 21.45 10.73
C GLU A 320 3.57 20.50 10.28
N ASN A 321 3.91 19.25 9.94
CA ASN A 321 2.95 18.27 9.45
C ASN A 321 2.79 17.11 10.44
N ALA A 322 1.63 17.08 11.08
CA ALA A 322 1.33 16.09 12.12
C ALA A 322 1.40 14.63 11.66
N ILE A 323 1.20 14.33 10.38
CA ILE A 323 1.31 12.96 9.85
C ILE A 323 2.78 12.59 9.67
N LEU A 324 3.57 13.49 9.09
CA LEU A 324 5.01 13.33 8.97
C LEU A 324 5.67 13.18 10.34
N ASP A 325 5.34 14.06 11.28
CA ASP A 325 5.90 14.06 12.64
C ASP A 325 5.65 12.72 13.34
N LYS A 326 4.46 12.13 13.19
CA LYS A 326 4.17 10.78 13.71
C LYS A 326 5.13 9.72 13.16
N HIS A 327 5.48 9.79 11.87
CA HIS A 327 6.45 8.86 11.28
C HIS A 327 7.88 9.12 11.73
N LEU A 328 8.26 10.38 11.97
CA LEU A 328 9.58 10.75 12.52
C LEU A 328 9.71 10.26 13.97
N ASP A 329 8.68 10.51 14.79
CA ASP A 329 8.65 10.10 16.19
C ASP A 329 8.66 8.57 16.32
N PHE A 330 7.92 7.86 15.46
CA PHE A 330 7.96 6.40 15.42
C PHE A 330 9.36 5.87 15.06
N PHE A 331 10.04 6.48 14.09
CA PHE A 331 11.40 6.10 13.71
C PHE A 331 12.38 6.26 14.89
N GLU A 332 12.32 7.38 15.60
CA GLU A 332 13.16 7.66 16.77
C GLU A 332 12.82 6.77 17.97
N MET A 333 11.54 6.54 18.24
CA MET A 333 11.07 5.65 19.30
C MET A 333 11.65 4.24 19.12
N VAL A 334 11.48 3.64 17.93
CA VAL A 334 12.01 2.31 17.64
C VAL A 334 13.54 2.29 17.71
N ARG A 335 14.23 3.34 17.23
CA ARG A 335 15.69 3.43 17.35
C ARG A 335 16.13 3.37 18.81
N ASN A 336 15.50 4.16 19.69
CA ASN A 336 15.83 4.18 21.11
C ASN A 336 15.53 2.83 21.78
N GLU A 337 14.44 2.17 21.39
CA GLU A 337 14.12 0.82 21.88
C GLU A 337 15.16 -0.22 21.44
N ASP A 338 15.62 -0.16 20.18
CA ASP A 338 16.65 -1.04 19.65
C ASP A 338 18.02 -0.81 20.34
N ASP A 339 18.39 0.44 20.60
CA ASP A 339 19.61 0.79 21.34
C ASP A 339 19.56 0.26 22.79
N LEU A 340 18.42 0.38 23.46
CA LEU A 340 18.20 -0.19 24.80
C LEU A 340 18.19 -1.73 24.80
N GLU A 341 17.66 -2.37 23.76
CA GLU A 341 17.73 -3.83 23.62
C GLU A 341 19.17 -4.29 23.38
N LEU A 342 19.91 -3.59 22.53
CA LEU A 342 21.32 -3.87 22.24
C LEU A 342 22.18 -3.73 23.51
N ALA A 343 22.02 -2.64 24.26
CA ALA A 343 22.72 -2.42 25.53
C ALA A 343 22.45 -3.55 26.53
N ARG A 344 21.18 -3.98 26.68
CA ARG A 344 20.80 -5.12 27.53
C ARG A 344 21.48 -6.43 27.11
N ARG A 345 21.60 -6.69 25.80
CA ARG A 345 22.33 -7.87 25.29
C ARG A 345 23.82 -7.79 25.60
N PHE A 346 24.44 -6.62 25.47
CA PHE A 346 25.85 -6.42 25.82
C PHE A 346 26.12 -6.59 27.32
N ASP A 347 25.28 -6.04 28.20
CA ASP A 347 25.44 -6.20 29.64
C ASP A 347 25.26 -7.67 30.07
N MET A 348 24.32 -8.38 29.44
CA MET A 348 24.16 -9.83 29.65
C MET A 348 25.40 -10.60 29.20
N VAL A 349 26.00 -10.25 28.05
CA VAL A 349 27.28 -10.84 27.60
C VAL A 349 28.40 -10.49 28.58
N ARG A 350 28.49 -9.28 29.11
CA ARG A 350 29.49 -8.92 30.14
C ARG A 350 29.31 -9.74 31.43
N CYS A 351 28.07 -10.01 31.83
CA CYS A 351 27.77 -10.87 32.99
C CYS A 351 28.06 -12.35 32.72
N LEU A 352 27.76 -12.86 31.53
CA LEU A 352 27.98 -14.26 31.14
C LEU A 352 29.46 -14.59 30.90
N TRP A 353 30.20 -13.63 30.32
CA TRP A 353 31.62 -13.76 29.99
C TRP A 353 32.54 -13.13 31.04
N GLY A 354 32.04 -12.99 32.28
CA GLY A 354 32.74 -12.46 33.46
C GLY A 354 34.03 -11.71 33.15
N TRP A 355 33.98 -10.37 33.15
CA TRP A 355 35.14 -9.50 32.89
C TRP A 355 36.39 -9.83 33.74
N ASP A 356 36.24 -10.60 34.81
CA ASP A 356 37.34 -11.17 35.60
C ASP A 356 38.22 -12.18 34.82
N HIS A 357 37.71 -12.82 33.77
CA HIS A 357 38.49 -13.80 32.99
C HIS A 357 39.39 -13.15 31.91
N CYS A 358 39.05 -11.95 31.42
CA CYS A 358 39.87 -11.24 30.43
C CYS A 358 40.93 -10.30 31.04
N MET A 359 40.80 -9.91 32.32
CA MET A 359 41.80 -9.04 33.01
C MET A 359 42.67 -9.78 34.04
N GLY A 360 42.49 -11.09 34.24
CA GLY A 360 43.15 -11.86 35.30
C GLY A 360 44.54 -12.45 34.99
N SER A 361 45.29 -11.97 33.99
CA SER A 361 46.62 -12.55 33.65
C SER A 361 47.74 -11.53 33.38
N ARG A 362 47.75 -10.41 34.10
CA ARG A 362 48.98 -9.61 34.27
C ARG A 362 49.06 -8.99 35.67
N ALA A 363 49.76 -9.69 36.56
CA ALA A 363 50.73 -9.14 37.49
C ALA A 363 51.13 -10.21 38.52
N GLN A 364 52.08 -11.08 38.18
CA GLN A 364 52.97 -11.61 39.21
C GLN A 364 54.12 -10.60 39.36
N PRO A 365 54.32 -9.99 40.55
CA PRO A 365 55.53 -9.24 40.81
C PRO A 365 56.66 -10.25 41.03
N LEU A 366 57.63 -10.27 40.10
CA LEU A 366 58.91 -10.92 40.30
C LEU A 366 59.68 -10.14 41.38
N LEU A 367 59.71 -10.69 42.59
CA LEU A 367 60.70 -10.38 43.61
C LEU A 367 62.03 -11.03 43.19
N GLN A 368 63.05 -10.21 42.91
CA GLN A 368 64.46 -10.47 43.18
C GLN A 368 65.16 -9.17 43.55
#